data_AF-W1XJM5-F1
#
_entry.id   AF-W1XJM5-F1
#
_cell.length_a   1.000
_cell.length_b   1.000
_cell.length_c   1.000
_cell.angle_alpha   90.00
_cell.angle_beta   90.00
_cell.angle_gamma   90.00
#
_symmetry.space_group_name_H-M   'P 1'
#
loop_
_entity.id
_entity.type
_entity.pdbx_description
1 polymer ?
#
loop_
_entity_poly.entity_id
_entity_poly.type
_entity_poly.pdbx_seq_one_letter_code
_entity_poly.pdbx_strand_id
1 'polypeptide(L)' 'DYVECPSYEAIKADKMDFADAFRIQYDEQDPFYGRIVVQKHGDRYLIQNTPALPLTQEEMDGVYNLPY' A
#
# COMPACT_ATOMS: atom_id res chain seq x y z
N ASP A 1 -9.37 8.62 -4.36
CA ASP A 1 -9.72 8.47 -2.95
C ASP A 1 -8.52 7.88 -2.24
N TYR A 2 -8.03 8.48 -1.16
CA TYR A 2 -6.86 8.00 -0.40
C TYR A 2 -7.21 7.90 1.07
N VAL A 3 -6.57 6.98 1.78
CA VAL A 3 -6.72 6.81 3.22
C VAL A 3 -5.43 7.24 3.89
N GLU A 4 -5.53 8.16 4.85
CA GLU A 4 -4.39 8.56 5.66
C GLU A 4 -4.28 7.62 6.87
N CYS A 5 -3.10 7.03 7.07
CA CYS A 5 -2.81 6.24 8.25
C CYS A 5 -1.95 7.07 9.24
N PRO A 6 -1.89 6.67 10.52
CA PRO A 6 -1.09 7.34 11.54
C PRO A 6 0.35 7.61 11.07
N SER A 7 0.85 8.80 11.41
CA SER A 7 2.19 9.24 11.02
C SER A 7 3.28 8.34 11.60
N TYR A 8 4.46 8.35 10.98
CA TYR A 8 5.62 7.62 11.49
C TYR A 8 5.96 7.97 12.94
N GLU A 9 5.80 9.24 13.30
CA GLU A 9 6.08 9.74 14.64
C GLU A 9 5.07 9.19 15.65
N ALA A 10 3.80 9.09 15.26
CA ALA A 10 2.74 8.51 16.07
C ALA A 10 2.97 7.01 16.29
N ILE A 11 3.20 6.23 15.22
CA ILE A 11 3.43 4.78 15.34
C ILE A 11 4.73 4.43 16.07
N LYS A 12 5.70 5.36 16.10
CA LYS A 12 6.95 5.21 16.86
C LYS A 12 6.73 5.46 18.34
N ALA A 13 5.79 6.33 18.69
CA ALA A 13 5.47 6.69 20.07
C ALA A 13 4.47 5.71 20.71
N ASP A 14 3.48 5.22 19.94
CA ASP A 14 2.41 4.35 20.43
C ASP A 14 2.26 3.07 19.58
N LYS A 15 2.16 1.93 20.27
CA LYS A 15 1.96 0.62 19.62
C LYS A 15 0.53 0.43 19.11
N MET A 16 -0.45 1.13 19.68
CA MET A 16 -1.83 1.12 19.21
C MET A 16 -1.94 1.87 17.88
N ASP A 17 -1.29 3.03 17.77
CA ASP A 17 -1.19 3.75 16.49
C ASP A 17 -0.50 2.90 15.42
N PHE A 18 0.53 2.14 15.80
CA PHE A 18 1.14 1.16 14.90
C PHE A 18 0.15 0.08 14.45
N ALA A 19 -0.61 -0.50 15.38
CA ALA A 19 -1.61 -1.52 15.06
C ALA A 19 -2.71 -0.97 14.13
N ASP A 20 -3.15 0.27 14.36
CA ASP A 20 -4.12 0.95 13.50
C ASP A 20 -3.55 1.25 12.11
N ALA A 21 -2.31 1.75 12.02
CA ALA A 21 -1.64 1.96 10.74
C ALA A 21 -1.46 0.66 9.95
N PHE A 22 -1.08 -0.42 10.63
CA PHE A 22 -0.93 -1.73 10.02
C PHE A 22 -2.26 -2.29 9.54
N ARG A 23 -3.33 -2.17 10.33
CA ARG A 23 -4.67 -2.59 9.94
C ARG A 23 -5.14 -1.88 8.67
N ILE A 24 -4.97 -0.55 8.61
CA ILE A 24 -5.33 0.23 7.41
C ILE A 24 -4.53 -0.26 6.19
N GLN A 25 -3.22 -0.43 6.32
CA GLN A 25 -2.39 -0.92 5.20
C GLN A 25 -2.76 -2.33 4.76
N TYR A 26 -3.22 -3.17 5.67
CA TYR A 26 -3.67 -4.53 5.39
C TYR A 26 -5.03 -4.53 4.69
N ASP A 27 -5.99 -3.74 5.18
CA ASP A 27 -7.34 -3.65 4.61
C ASP A 27 -7.30 -3.05 3.18
N GLU A 28 -6.39 -2.10 2.94
CA GLU A 28 -6.25 -1.41 1.64
C GLU A 28 -5.34 -2.15 0.64
N GLN A 29 -4.84 -3.35 0.98
CA GLN A 29 -4.07 -4.21 0.07
C GLN A 29 -4.94 -5.03 -0.91
N ASP A 30 -6.26 -4.84 -0.88
CA ASP A 30 -7.17 -5.48 -1.84
C ASP A 30 -7.02 -4.85 -3.25
N PRO A 31 -6.73 -5.62 -4.31
CA PRO A 31 -6.55 -5.07 -5.66
C PRO A 31 -7.81 -4.47 -6.29
N PHE A 32 -9.00 -4.81 -5.79
CA PHE A 32 -10.28 -4.40 -6.37
C PHE A 32 -10.88 -3.19 -5.63
N TYR A 33 -10.69 -3.10 -4.32
CA TYR A 33 -11.28 -2.05 -3.48
C TYR A 33 -10.28 -1.21 -2.70
N GLY A 34 -9.02 -1.65 -2.65
CA GLY A 34 -7.95 -0.93 -1.97
C GLY A 34 -7.79 0.47 -2.52
N ARG A 35 -7.44 1.40 -1.64
CA ARG A 35 -7.18 2.80 -1.92
C ARG A 35 -5.71 3.09 -1.72
N ILE A 36 -5.30 4.27 -2.19
CA ILE A 36 -3.95 4.77 -1.94
C ILE A 36 -3.82 5.02 -0.44
N VAL A 37 -2.82 4.41 0.20
CA VAL A 37 -2.52 4.66 1.61
C VAL A 37 -1.44 5.73 1.70
N VAL A 38 -1.71 6.78 2.47
CA VAL A 38 -0.79 7.90 2.68
C VAL A 38 -0.35 7.89 4.14
N GLN A 39 0.97 7.91 4.36
CA GLN A 39 1.55 8.01 5.69
C GLN A 39 2.44 9.24 5.78
N LYS A 40 2.19 10.10 6.76
CA LYS A 40 3.06 11.25 7.03
C LYS A 40 4.35 10.82 7.74
N HIS A 41 5.49 11.29 7.24
CA HIS A 41 6.83 11.07 7.77
C HIS A 41 7.56 12.42 7.89
N GLY A 42 7.40 13.11 9.02
CA GLY A 42 7.94 14.45 9.22
C GLY A 42 7.44 15.41 8.12
N ASP A 43 8.38 15.91 7.30
CA ASP A 43 8.11 16.82 6.17
C ASP A 43 7.79 16.12 4.84
N ARG A 44 7.70 14.78 4.85
CA ARG A 44 7.46 13.97 3.64
C ARG A 44 6.22 13.10 3.82
N TYR A 45 5.67 12.67 2.69
CA TYR A 45 4.58 11.72 2.65
C TYR A 45 5.06 10.44 1.96
N LEU A 46 4.87 9.31 2.63
CA LEU A 46 5.00 7.99 2.04
C LEU A 46 3.65 7.65 1.41
N ILE A 47 3.66 7.32 0.11
CA ILE A 47 2.46 6.97 -0.64
C ILE A 47 2.60 5.52 -1.06
N GLN A 48 1.71 4.67 -0.57
CA GLN A 48 1.54 3.30 -1.05
C GLN A 48 0.43 3.31 -2.10
N ASN A 49 0.84 3.08 -3.36
CA ASN A 49 -0.11 2.98 -4.46
C ASN A 49 -0.98 1.73 -4.31
N THR A 50 -2.15 1.77 -4.93
CA THR A 50 -3.04 0.63 -5.01
C THR A 50 -2.33 -0.59 -5.59
N PRO A 51 -2.66 -1.81 -5.11
CA PRO A 51 -2.09 -3.04 -5.65
C PRO A 51 -2.36 -3.12 -7.16
N ALA A 52 -1.37 -3.60 -7.91
CA ALA A 52 -1.59 -3.91 -9.31
C ALA A 52 -2.67 -5.00 -9.42
N LEU A 53 -3.57 -4.83 -10.39
CA LEU A 53 -4.55 -5.86 -10.71
C LEU A 53 -3.81 -7.15 -11.11
N PRO A 54 -4.42 -8.32 -10.83
CA PRO A 54 -3.86 -9.57 -11.30
C PRO A 54 -3.68 -9.52 -12.82
N LEU A 55 -2.48 -9.88 -13.27
CA LEU A 55 -2.14 -9.93 -14.69
C LEU A 55 -3.09 -10.88 -15.41
N THR A 56 -3.49 -10.48 -16.61
CA THR A 56 -4.20 -11.35 -17.53
C THR A 56 -3.27 -12.46 -18.04
N GLN A 57 -3.87 -13.53 -18.57
CA GLN A 57 -3.09 -14.64 -19.13
C GLN A 57 -2.13 -14.17 -20.24
N GLU A 58 -2.56 -13.25 -21.10
CA GLU A 58 -1.71 -12.69 -22.18
C GLU A 58 -0.52 -11.90 -21.63
N GLU A 59 -0.70 -11.14 -20.54
CA GLU A 59 0.40 -10.40 -19.90
C GLU A 59 1.38 -11.35 -19.20
N MET A 60 0.89 -12.43 -18.57
CA MET A 60 1.75 -13.48 -18.03
C MET A 60 2.60 -14.12 -19.13
N ASP A 61 1.99 -14.55 -20.23
CA ASP A 61 2.71 -15.15 -21.37
C ASP A 61 3.74 -14.17 -21.97
N GLY A 62 3.45 -12.86 -21.97
CA GLY A 62 4.38 -11.80 -22.36
C GLY A 62 5.61 -11.70 -21.45
N VAL A 63 5.43 -11.76 -20.12
CA VAL A 63 6.54 -11.75 -19.15
C VAL A 63 7.41 -12.99 -19.28
N TYR A 64 6.82 -14.16 -19.53
CA TYR A 64 7.57 -15.41 -19.75
C TYR A 64 8.33 -15.46 -21.08
N ASN A 65 7.93 -14.65 -22.07
CA ASN A 65 8.61 -14.52 -23.35
C ASN A 65 9.77 -13.49 -23.35
N LEU A 66 10.01 -12.80 -22.22
CA LEU A 66 11.16 -11.91 -22.11
C LEU A 66 12.48 -12.73 -22.18
N PRO A 67 13.47 -12.31 -22.98
CA PRO A 67 14.74 -13.00 -23.07
C PRO A 67 15.53 -12.73 -21.77
N TYR A 68 15.47 -13.69 -20.84
CA TYR A 68 16.31 -13.73 -19.64
C TYR A 68 17.73 -14.23 -19.97
#